data_AF-A0A286CSK2-F1
#
_entry.id   AF-A0A286CSK2-F1
#
_cell.length_a   1.000
_cell.length_b   1.000
_cell.length_c   1.000
_cell.angle_alpha   90.00
_cell.angle_beta   90.00
_cell.angle_gamma   90.00
#
_symmetry.space_group_name_H-M   'P 1'
#
loop_
_entity.id
_entity.type
_entity.pdbx_description
1 polymer ?
#
loop_
_entity_poly.entity_id
_entity_poly.type
_entity_poly.pdbx_seq_one_letter_code
_entity_poly.pdbx_strand_id
1 'polypeptide(L)' 'MPTCPRCAHETVGTLHSSPVPGVWDVLQCGRCLYTWRTTEPARRTRRDAYPEGFRLTPEDIANAPEVPAVPPLLGR' A
#
# COMPACT_ATOMS: atom_id res chain seq x y z
N MET A 1 6.50 -2.09 -14.36
CA MET A 1 6.11 -2.46 -12.98
C MET A 1 4.91 -1.61 -12.58
N PRO A 2 3.89 -2.14 -11.87
CA PRO A 2 2.69 -1.38 -11.58
C PRO A 2 2.97 -0.23 -10.60
N THR A 3 2.52 0.98 -10.93
CA THR A 3 2.57 2.14 -10.03
C THR A 3 1.58 1.97 -8.88
N CYS A 4 1.97 2.31 -7.65
CA CYS A 4 1.06 2.28 -6.51
C CYS A 4 -0.15 3.20 -6.74
N PRO A 5 -1.39 2.68 -6.63
CA PRO A 5 -2.59 3.46 -6.91
C PRO A 5 -2.85 4.54 -5.85
N ARG A 6 -2.35 4.33 -4.62
CA ARG A 6 -2.50 5.27 -3.49
C ARG A 6 -1.51 6.43 -3.53
N CYS A 7 -0.21 6.15 -3.74
CA CYS A 7 0.84 7.17 -3.56
C CYS A 7 1.76 7.42 -4.76
N ALA A 8 1.42 6.90 -5.95
CA ALA A 8 2.21 7.04 -7.17
C ALA A 8 3.62 6.42 -7.15
N HIS A 9 4.04 5.77 -6.07
CA HIS A 9 5.38 5.20 -6.01
C HIS A 9 5.52 4.02 -6.99
N GLU A 10 6.65 3.95 -7.66
CA GLU A 10 6.89 3.01 -8.77
C GLU A 10 7.35 1.62 -8.29
N THR A 11 7.83 1.54 -7.05
CA THR A 11 8.27 0.27 -6.45
C THR A 11 7.10 -0.42 -5.78
N VAL A 12 6.61 -1.47 -6.43
CA VAL A 12 5.59 -2.40 -5.91
C VAL A 12 6.15 -3.82 -6.01
N GLY A 13 6.17 -4.53 -4.89
CA GLY A 13 6.62 -5.92 -4.79
C GLY A 13 5.48 -6.89 -4.54
N THR A 14 5.70 -8.16 -4.83
CA THR A 14 4.81 -9.25 -4.42
C THR A 14 5.09 -9.60 -2.96
N LEU A 15 4.07 -9.47 -2.11
CA LEU A 15 4.12 -9.85 -0.70
C LEU A 15 3.80 -11.34 -0.51
N HIS A 16 2.85 -11.87 -1.29
CA HIS A 16 2.46 -13.28 -1.22
C HIS A 16 1.76 -13.72 -2.51
N SER A 17 1.76 -15.02 -2.79
CA SER A 17 1.08 -15.61 -3.95
C SER A 17 0.10 -16.68 -3.49
N SER A 18 -0.99 -16.85 -4.24
CA SER A 18 -1.94 -17.93 -4.00
C SER A 18 -1.25 -19.30 -4.00
N PRO A 19 -1.65 -20.23 -3.10
CA PRO A 19 -1.20 -21.62 -3.15
C PRO A 19 -1.69 -22.35 -4.42
N VAL A 20 -2.74 -21.84 -5.07
CA VAL A 20 -3.18 -22.26 -6.40
C VAL A 20 -2.56 -21.31 -7.43
N PRO A 21 -1.69 -21.76 -8.34
CA PRO A 21 -0.99 -20.90 -9.30
C PRO A 21 -1.94 -20.06 -10.16
N GLY A 22 -1.60 -18.79 -10.35
CA GLY A 22 -2.30 -17.89 -11.29
C GLY A 22 -3.63 -17.29 -10.80
N VAL A 23 -4.07 -17.59 -9.57
CA VAL A 23 -5.37 -17.11 -9.06
C VAL A 23 -5.29 -15.69 -8.52
N TRP A 24 -4.28 -15.38 -7.70
CA TRP A 24 -4.02 -14.02 -7.21
C TRP A 24 -2.61 -13.90 -6.66
N ASP A 25 -2.10 -12.68 -6.67
CA ASP A 25 -0.94 -12.24 -5.89
C ASP A 25 -1.38 -11.10 -4.97
N VAL A 26 -0.78 -11.02 -3.79
CA VAL A 26 -0.84 -9.88 -2.89
C VAL A 26 0.37 -9.00 -3.21
N LEU A 27 0.12 -7.76 -3.60
CA LEU A 27 1.13 -6.76 -3.90
C LEU A 27 1.24 -5.75 -2.76
N GLN A 28 2.44 -5.22 -2.51
CA GLN A 28 2.69 -4.15 -1.53
C GLN A 28 3.54 -3.04 -2.13
N CYS A 29 3.13 -1.78 -1.88
CA CYS A 29 3.92 -0.61 -2.21
C CYS A 29 5.10 -0.43 -1.25
N GLY A 30 6.31 -0.22 -1.78
CA GLY A 30 7.53 -0.02 -0.98
C GLY A 30 7.62 1.31 -0.22
N ARG A 31 6.68 2.24 -0.44
CA ARG A 31 6.63 3.54 0.26
C ARG A 31 5.49 3.62 1.27
N CYS A 32 4.25 3.53 0.79
CA CYS A 32 3.09 3.71 1.66
C CYS A 32 2.59 2.40 2.30
N LEU A 33 3.20 1.25 1.99
CA LEU A 33 2.79 -0.08 2.49
C LEU A 33 1.35 -0.46 2.14
N TYR A 34 0.71 0.23 1.17
CA TYR A 34 -0.60 -0.17 0.68
C TYR A 34 -0.50 -1.56 0.07
N THR A 35 -1.40 -2.45 0.48
CA THR A 35 -1.45 -3.84 0.07
C THR A 35 -2.77 -4.13 -0.63
N TRP A 36 -2.73 -4.85 -1.75
CA TRP A 36 -3.92 -5.24 -2.49
C TRP A 36 -3.69 -6.56 -3.24
N ARG A 37 -4.78 -7.27 -3.61
CA ARG A 37 -4.69 -8.45 -4.48
C ARG A 37 -4.81 -8.05 -5.95
N THR A 38 -4.19 -8.82 -6.84
CA THR A 38 -4.32 -8.65 -8.30
C THR A 38 -5.77 -8.80 -8.80
N THR A 39 -6.64 -9.43 -8.01
CA THR A 39 -8.07 -9.61 -8.28
C THR A 39 -8.97 -8.50 -7.74
N GLU A 40 -8.42 -7.50 -7.03
CA GLU A 40 -9.21 -6.36 -6.54
C GLU A 40 -9.72 -5.49 -7.71
N PRO A 41 -10.86 -4.80 -7.57
CA PRO A 41 -11.42 -3.97 -8.64
C PRO A 41 -10.51 -2.78 -8.98
N ALA A 42 -10.71 -2.19 -10.17
CA ALA A 42 -9.90 -1.06 -10.68
C ALA A 42 -9.73 0.08 -9.66
N ARG A 43 -10.79 0.43 -8.91
CA ARG A 43 -10.78 1.44 -7.84
C ARG A 43 -9.81 1.15 -6.67
N ARG A 44 -9.20 -0.04 -6.63
CA ARG A 44 -8.19 -0.46 -5.65
C ARG A 44 -6.82 -0.75 -6.29
N THR A 45 -6.75 -0.97 -7.60
CA THR A 45 -5.54 -1.45 -8.27
C THR A 45 -4.92 -0.45 -9.24
N ARG A 46 -5.71 0.46 -9.82
CA ARG A 46 -5.23 1.43 -10.82
C ARG A 46 -5.26 2.85 -10.29
N ARG A 47 -4.20 3.62 -10.55
CA ARG A 47 -4.06 5.00 -10.08
C ARG A 47 -5.16 5.93 -10.62
N ASP A 48 -5.50 5.83 -11.89
CA ASP A 48 -6.53 6.64 -12.54
C ASP A 48 -7.93 6.41 -11.95
N ALA A 49 -8.23 5.17 -11.56
CA ALA A 49 -9.49 4.79 -10.92
C ALA A 49 -9.48 4.89 -9.38
N TYR A 50 -8.32 5.10 -8.75
CA TYR A 50 -8.21 5.16 -7.29
C TYR A 50 -8.88 6.44 -6.76
N PRO A 51 -9.79 6.37 -5.77
CA PRO A 51 -10.52 7.53 -5.31
C PRO A 51 -9.58 8.59 -4.75
N GLU A 52 -9.77 9.83 -5.19
CA GLU A 52 -8.85 10.92 -4.92
C GLU A 52 -8.68 11.22 -3.42
N GLY A 53 -9.78 11.20 -2.65
CA GLY A 53 -9.74 11.44 -1.20
C GLY A 53 -9.00 10.39 -0.37
N PHE A 54 -8.57 9.27 -0.98
CA PHE A 54 -7.72 8.26 -0.31
C PHE A 54 -6.28 8.25 -0.83
N ARG A 55 -5.94 9.10 -1.81
CA ARG A 55 -4.57 9.21 -2.31
C ARG A 55 -3.70 9.85 -1.24
N LEU A 56 -2.42 9.48 -1.24
CA LEU A 56 -1.41 10.03 -0.34
C LEU A 56 -0.27 10.62 -1.16
N THR A 57 0.18 11.80 -0.79
CA THR A 57 1.43 12.39 -1.24
C THR A 57 2.60 11.86 -0.38
N PRO A 58 3.86 12.01 -0.83
CA PRO A 58 5.01 11.75 0.03
C PRO A 58 4.98 12.59 1.33
N GLU A 59 4.43 13.80 1.26
CA GLU A 59 4.34 14.72 2.39
C GLU A 59 3.26 14.30 3.40
N ASP A 60 2.12 13.80 2.94
CA ASP A 60 1.10 13.21 3.84
C ASP A 60 1.66 12.03 4.64
N ILE A 61 2.56 11.26 4.03
CA ILE A 61 3.21 10.12 4.69
C ILE A 61 4.26 10.60 5.69
N ALA A 62 5.07 11.58 5.32
CA ALA A 62 6.11 12.14 6.21
C ALA A 62 5.49 12.83 7.45
N ASN A 63 4.32 13.42 7.29
CA ASN A 63 3.59 14.12 8.35
C ASN A 63 2.44 13.28 8.95
N ALA A 64 2.39 11.98 8.67
CA ALA A 64 1.35 11.11 9.20
C ALA A 64 1.41 11.10 10.74
N PRO A 65 0.31 11.41 11.45
CA PRO A 65 0.33 11.43 12.89
C PRO A 65 0.42 10.01 13.43
N GLU A 66 1.21 9.84 14.49
CA GLU A 66 1.26 8.60 15.25
C GLU A 66 0.06 8.55 16.20
N VAL A 67 -0.88 7.63 15.95
CA VAL A 67 -2.11 7.52 16.74
C VAL A 67 -2.48 6.05 16.99
N PRO A 68 -2.46 5.59 18.26
CA PRO A 68 -1.99 6.29 19.45
C PRO A 68 -0.46 6.47 19.44
N ALA A 69 0.06 7.37 20.27
CA ALA A 69 1.49 7.45 20.53
C ALA A 69 2.01 6.10 21.05
N VAL A 70 3.14 5.66 20.51
CA VAL A 70 3.91 4.49 20.90
C VAL A 70 4.41 4.74 22.32
N PRO A 71 4.04 3.88 23.29
CA PRO A 71 4.55 4.00 24.65
C PRO A 71 6.09 3.93 24.67
N PRO A 72 6.76 4.59 25.62
CA PRO A 72 8.20 4.45 25.78
C PRO A 72 8.57 2.99 25.99
N LEU A 73 9.70 2.57 25.42
CA LEU A 73 10.23 1.23 25.64
C LEU A 73 10.45 1.01 27.14
N LEU A 74 9.91 -0.09 27.68
CA LEU A 74 10.24 -0.51 29.03
C LEU A 74 11.72 -0.88 29.05
N GLY A 75 12.47 -0.32 30.01
CA GLY A 75 13.89 -0.62 30.20
C GLY A 75 14.13 -2.12 30.30
N ARG A 76 15.32 -2.57 29.86
CA ARG A 76 15.69 -3.97 29.80
C ARG A 76 15.86 -4.59 31.19
#